data_AF-A0A959H989-F1
#
_entry.id   AF-A0A959H989-F1
#
_cell.length_a   1.000
_cell.length_b   1.000
_cell.length_c   1.000
_cell.angle_alpha   90.00
_cell.angle_beta   90.00
_cell.angle_gamma   90.00
#
_symmetry.space_group_name_H-M   'P 1'
#
loop_
_entity.id
_entity.type
_entity.pdbx_description
1 polymer ?
#
loop_
_entity_poly.entity_id
_entity_poly.type
_entity_poly.pdbx_seq_one_letter_code
_entity_poly.pdbx_strand_id
1 'polypeptide(L)'
;MKISTQAKKLAELLWKKSGREARFYPVDRPFLEQYIDQIKAVNPKEFICFNLVSYPSLYSTQLFVCLPELWEELSVDDLLNIIESFDSEQSFYSLILFTYKFLQINILHLILESPNVSDLKKQKIKGFLKSQYPNLILQEEELEDFEQGGLGAHLNNWVYPRQKLLTDERVKPAKQVLVELKAEVENL
;
A
#
# COMPACT_ATOMS: atom_id res chain seq x y z
N MET A 1 -11.43 7.72 -10.99
CA MET A 1 -10.86 6.85 -12.04
C MET A 1 -11.88 5.79 -12.50
N LYS A 2 -11.93 5.43 -13.80
CA LYS A 2 -12.78 4.30 -14.27
C LYS A 2 -11.97 3.00 -14.19
N ILE A 3 -12.43 2.04 -13.41
CA ILE A 3 -11.75 0.74 -13.22
C ILE A 3 -12.28 -0.27 -14.24
N SER A 4 -11.38 -0.89 -15.02
CA SER A 4 -11.71 -1.90 -16.02
C SER A 4 -12.34 -3.15 -15.41
N THR A 5 -13.15 -3.83 -16.22
CA THR A 5 -13.78 -5.11 -15.82
C THR A 5 -12.73 -6.19 -15.51
N GLN A 6 -11.57 -6.15 -16.18
CA GLN A 6 -10.52 -7.15 -15.99
C GLN A 6 -9.84 -7.02 -14.62
N ALA A 7 -9.43 -5.81 -14.23
CA ALA A 7 -8.82 -5.56 -12.92
C ALA A 7 -9.75 -5.98 -11.77
N LYS A 8 -11.05 -5.64 -11.88
CA LYS A 8 -12.07 -6.04 -10.90
C LYS A 8 -12.21 -7.56 -10.79
N LYS A 9 -12.40 -8.24 -11.92
CA LYS A 9 -12.58 -9.69 -11.97
C LYS A 9 -11.37 -10.43 -11.38
N LEU A 10 -10.16 -9.97 -11.68
CA LEU A 10 -8.95 -10.57 -11.11
C LEU A 10 -8.88 -10.34 -9.60
N ALA A 11 -9.11 -9.10 -9.13
CA ALA A 11 -9.08 -8.81 -7.70
C ALA A 11 -10.14 -9.61 -6.90
N GLU A 12 -11.35 -9.74 -7.45
CA GLU A 12 -12.42 -10.58 -6.87
C GLU A 12 -12.06 -12.06 -6.85
N LEU A 13 -11.42 -12.55 -7.91
CA LEU A 13 -10.96 -13.94 -7.98
C LEU A 13 -9.92 -14.21 -6.88
N LEU A 14 -8.91 -13.34 -6.77
CA LEU A 14 -7.84 -13.48 -5.78
C LEU A 14 -8.40 -13.44 -4.36
N TRP A 15 -9.26 -12.46 -4.05
CA TRP A 15 -9.87 -12.34 -2.73
C TRP A 15 -10.69 -13.59 -2.35
N LYS A 16 -11.50 -14.10 -3.27
CA LYS A 16 -12.35 -15.29 -3.01
C LYS A 16 -11.53 -16.56 -2.77
N LYS A 17 -10.39 -16.68 -3.44
CA LYS A 17 -9.57 -17.89 -3.42
C LYS A 17 -8.50 -17.87 -2.33
N SER A 18 -7.89 -16.72 -2.07
CA SER A 18 -6.73 -16.62 -1.17
C SER A 18 -7.06 -17.13 0.23
N GLY A 19 -8.26 -16.85 0.75
CA GLY A 19 -8.69 -17.34 2.07
C GLY A 19 -8.78 -18.87 2.22
N ARG A 20 -8.70 -19.63 1.12
CA ARG A 20 -8.71 -21.10 1.12
C ARG A 20 -7.42 -21.71 0.57
N GLU A 21 -6.78 -21.01 -0.37
CA GLU A 21 -5.65 -21.52 -1.15
C GLU A 21 -4.30 -20.97 -0.66
N ALA A 22 -4.27 -19.82 0.04
CA ALA A 22 -3.03 -19.29 0.60
C ALA A 22 -2.59 -20.10 1.81
N ARG A 23 -1.28 -20.34 1.92
CA ARG A 23 -0.65 -21.00 3.07
C ARG A 23 -0.60 -20.05 4.27
N PHE A 24 -0.33 -18.76 4.02
CA PHE A 24 -0.35 -17.70 5.01
C PHE A 24 -1.52 -16.75 4.74
N TYR A 25 -2.45 -16.72 5.69
CA TYR A 25 -3.64 -15.88 5.62
C TYR A 25 -3.28 -14.38 5.71
N PRO A 26 -4.03 -13.48 5.02
CA PRO A 26 -5.09 -13.77 4.06
C PRO A 26 -4.61 -14.03 2.63
N VAL A 27 -3.34 -13.80 2.31
CA VAL A 27 -2.75 -13.99 0.97
C VAL A 27 -1.23 -14.07 1.07
N ASP A 28 -0.58 -14.91 0.25
CA ASP A 28 0.88 -15.01 0.23
C ASP A 28 1.42 -15.06 -1.20
N ARG A 29 2.74 -14.90 -1.35
CA ARG A 29 3.38 -14.94 -2.66
C ARG A 29 3.21 -16.28 -3.37
N PRO A 30 3.40 -17.46 -2.73
CA PRO A 30 3.23 -18.75 -3.41
C PRO A 30 1.83 -18.93 -4.02
N PHE A 31 0.77 -18.50 -3.35
CA PHE A 31 -0.59 -18.51 -3.92
C PHE A 31 -0.69 -17.65 -5.17
N LEU A 32 -0.05 -16.48 -5.17
CA LEU A 32 -0.10 -15.51 -6.26
C LEU A 32 0.73 -15.93 -7.49
N GLU A 33 1.71 -16.82 -7.34
CA GLU A 33 2.59 -17.26 -8.43
C GLU A 33 1.81 -17.71 -9.69
N GLN A 34 0.74 -18.48 -9.49
CA GLN A 34 -0.12 -18.96 -10.60
C GLN A 34 -0.93 -17.85 -11.30
N TYR A 35 -0.99 -16.65 -10.73
CA TYR A 35 -1.74 -15.50 -11.24
C TYR A 35 -0.83 -14.35 -11.70
N ILE A 36 0.50 -14.45 -11.57
CA ILE A 36 1.44 -13.33 -11.83
C ILE A 36 1.27 -12.76 -13.24
N ASP A 37 1.17 -13.59 -14.27
CA ASP A 37 1.02 -13.10 -15.64
C ASP A 37 -0.29 -12.33 -15.84
N GLN A 38 -1.37 -12.75 -15.17
CA GLN A 38 -2.65 -12.05 -15.20
C GLN A 38 -2.57 -10.72 -14.46
N ILE A 39 -1.84 -10.68 -13.34
CA ILE A 39 -1.60 -9.48 -12.54
C ILE A 39 -0.77 -8.47 -13.34
N LYS A 40 0.26 -8.92 -14.06
CA LYS A 40 1.07 -8.07 -14.95
C LYS A 40 0.29 -7.56 -16.17
N ALA A 41 -0.74 -8.28 -16.59
CA ALA A 41 -1.57 -7.90 -17.74
C ALA A 41 -2.67 -6.88 -17.41
N VAL A 42 -2.97 -6.62 -16.14
CA VAL A 42 -3.95 -5.60 -15.75
C VAL A 42 -3.29 -4.25 -15.52
N ASN A 43 -4.08 -3.17 -15.65
CA ASN A 43 -3.60 -1.84 -15.28
C ASN A 43 -3.31 -1.80 -13.75
N PRO A 44 -2.05 -1.55 -13.34
CA PRO A 44 -1.66 -1.64 -11.93
C PRO A 44 -2.38 -0.62 -11.06
N LYS A 45 -2.59 0.60 -11.58
CA LYS A 45 -3.29 1.69 -10.89
C LYS A 45 -4.73 1.30 -10.56
N GLU A 46 -5.44 0.76 -11.55
CA GLU A 46 -6.82 0.31 -11.38
C GLU A 46 -6.93 -0.85 -10.39
N PHE A 47 -6.01 -1.81 -10.48
CA PHE A 47 -5.98 -2.98 -9.61
C PHE A 47 -5.69 -2.59 -8.16
N ILE A 48 -4.69 -1.74 -7.92
CA ILE A 48 -4.35 -1.24 -6.57
C ILE A 48 -5.52 -0.45 -5.99
N CYS A 49 -6.07 0.50 -6.75
CA CYS A 49 -7.20 1.31 -6.30
C CYS A 49 -8.41 0.44 -5.95
N PHE A 50 -8.74 -0.56 -6.77
CA PHE A 50 -9.89 -1.41 -6.51
C PHE A 50 -9.72 -2.22 -5.22
N ASN A 51 -8.54 -2.80 -4.99
CA ASN A 51 -8.26 -3.55 -3.76
C ASN A 51 -8.28 -2.66 -2.51
N LEU A 52 -7.74 -1.43 -2.58
CA LEU A 52 -7.75 -0.47 -1.47
C LEU A 52 -9.15 0.03 -1.10
N VAL A 53 -10.07 0.06 -2.07
CA VAL A 53 -11.45 0.51 -1.86
C VAL A 53 -12.36 -0.65 -1.44
N SER A 54 -12.14 -1.85 -1.97
CA SER A 54 -13.13 -2.92 -1.92
C SER A 54 -12.85 -3.98 -0.85
N TYR A 55 -11.61 -4.06 -0.35
CA TYR A 55 -11.20 -5.13 0.57
C TYR A 55 -10.54 -4.60 1.86
N PRO A 56 -10.52 -5.41 2.93
CA PRO A 56 -9.94 -5.00 4.21
C PRO A 56 -8.46 -4.66 4.12
N SER A 57 -8.00 -3.72 4.97
CA SER A 57 -6.61 -3.25 5.00
C SER A 57 -5.59 -4.38 5.14
N LEU A 58 -5.84 -5.35 6.03
CA LEU A 58 -4.93 -6.48 6.24
C LEU A 58 -4.70 -7.26 4.93
N TYR A 59 -5.77 -7.55 4.20
CA TYR A 59 -5.65 -8.24 2.91
C TYR A 59 -4.95 -7.39 1.87
N SER A 60 -5.39 -6.16 1.65
CA SER A 60 -4.85 -5.31 0.59
C SER A 60 -3.38 -5.00 0.84
N THR A 61 -2.99 -4.73 2.08
CA THR A 61 -1.59 -4.46 2.46
C THR A 61 -0.73 -5.70 2.23
N GLN A 62 -1.15 -6.89 2.68
CA GLN A 62 -0.40 -8.13 2.49
C GLN A 62 -0.34 -8.56 1.02
N LEU A 63 -1.43 -8.37 0.27
CA LEU A 63 -1.46 -8.57 -1.18
C LEU A 63 -0.39 -7.73 -1.87
N PHE A 64 -0.30 -6.45 -1.53
CA PHE A 64 0.67 -5.56 -2.14
C PHE A 64 2.09 -5.91 -1.74
N VAL A 65 2.35 -6.27 -0.47
CA VAL A 65 3.65 -6.77 0.00
C VAL A 65 4.13 -7.96 -0.83
N CYS A 66 3.21 -8.81 -1.30
CA CYS A 66 3.53 -9.97 -2.14
C CYS A 66 3.65 -9.64 -3.64
N LEU A 67 3.41 -8.39 -4.06
CA LEU A 67 3.36 -7.97 -5.47
C LEU A 67 4.21 -6.72 -5.75
N PRO A 68 5.53 -6.76 -5.53
CA PRO A 68 6.42 -5.64 -5.87
C PRO A 68 6.31 -5.20 -7.32
N GLU A 69 6.06 -6.13 -8.25
CA GLU A 69 5.97 -5.87 -9.69
C GLU A 69 4.85 -4.91 -10.07
N LEU A 70 3.77 -4.83 -9.26
CA LEU A 70 2.70 -3.87 -9.49
C LEU A 70 3.17 -2.42 -9.28
N TRP A 71 4.18 -2.22 -8.45
CA TRP A 71 4.66 -0.90 -8.05
C TRP A 71 5.86 -0.44 -8.89
N GLU A 72 6.55 -1.37 -9.53
CA GLU A 72 7.64 -1.07 -10.48
C GLU A 72 7.17 -0.17 -11.63
N GLU A 73 5.91 -0.29 -12.04
CA GLU A 73 5.33 0.47 -13.15
C GLU A 73 4.68 1.78 -12.71
N LEU A 74 4.43 2.00 -11.42
CA LEU A 74 3.75 3.21 -10.94
C LEU A 74 4.64 4.44 -10.95
N SER A 75 4.06 5.58 -11.30
CA SER A 75 4.61 6.91 -11.09
C SER A 75 3.97 7.60 -9.87
N VAL A 76 4.53 8.74 -9.44
CA VAL A 76 3.90 9.56 -8.39
C VAL A 76 2.56 10.15 -8.86
N ASP A 77 2.42 10.47 -10.15
CA ASP A 77 1.14 10.93 -10.69
C ASP A 77 0.08 9.81 -10.69
N ASP A 78 0.49 8.55 -10.83
CA ASP A 78 -0.43 7.43 -10.64
C ASP A 78 -0.88 7.29 -9.18
N LEU A 79 0.02 7.52 -8.22
CA LEU A 79 -0.35 7.56 -6.79
C LEU A 79 -1.36 8.68 -6.51
N LEU A 80 -1.14 9.87 -7.07
CA LEU A 80 -2.11 10.98 -6.97
C LEU A 80 -3.47 10.57 -7.53
N ASN A 81 -3.50 9.98 -8.73
CA ASN A 81 -4.75 9.50 -9.32
C ASN A 81 -5.49 8.45 -8.45
N ILE A 82 -4.74 7.60 -7.74
CA ILE A 82 -5.31 6.63 -6.78
C ILE A 82 -5.90 7.36 -5.57
N ILE A 83 -5.12 8.26 -4.96
CA ILE A 83 -5.52 9.08 -3.80
C ILE A 83 -6.82 9.85 -4.11
N GLU A 84 -6.91 10.45 -5.28
CA GLU A 84 -8.07 11.23 -5.72
C GLU A 84 -9.30 10.38 -6.03
N SER A 85 -9.13 9.06 -6.17
CA SER A 85 -10.23 8.13 -6.41
C SER A 85 -10.82 7.56 -5.10
N PHE A 86 -10.32 7.95 -3.93
CA PHE A 86 -10.78 7.42 -2.65
C PHE A 86 -11.97 8.17 -2.06
N ASP A 87 -13.04 7.42 -1.83
CA ASP A 87 -14.23 7.91 -1.15
C ASP A 87 -14.22 7.65 0.36
N SER A 88 -13.39 6.72 0.84
CA SER A 88 -13.37 6.27 2.24
C SER A 88 -12.03 6.55 2.94
N GLU A 89 -12.09 6.89 4.24
CA GLU A 89 -10.90 7.06 5.10
C GLU A 89 -10.07 5.76 5.19
N GLN A 90 -10.73 4.62 5.18
CA GLN A 90 -10.09 3.31 5.25
C GLN A 90 -9.13 3.06 4.08
N SER A 91 -9.47 3.53 2.89
CA SER A 91 -8.62 3.41 1.70
C SER A 91 -7.35 4.24 1.85
N PHE A 92 -7.45 5.45 2.40
CA PHE A 92 -6.27 6.26 2.74
C PHE A 92 -5.40 5.56 3.78
N TYR A 93 -5.98 5.01 4.84
CA TYR A 93 -5.20 4.32 5.88
C TYR A 93 -4.47 3.10 5.36
N SER A 94 -5.12 2.30 4.52
CA SER A 94 -4.49 1.12 3.93
C SER A 94 -3.33 1.52 3.00
N LEU A 95 -3.51 2.59 2.21
CA LEU A 95 -2.43 3.11 1.36
C LEU A 95 -1.28 3.68 2.18
N ILE A 96 -1.57 4.50 3.21
CA ILE A 96 -0.56 5.09 4.09
C ILE A 96 0.22 3.99 4.81
N LEU A 97 -0.48 3.03 5.41
CA LEU A 97 0.15 1.90 6.10
C LEU A 97 1.10 1.17 5.15
N PHE A 98 0.61 0.79 3.97
CA PHE A 98 1.42 0.07 3.00
C PHE A 98 2.66 0.88 2.56
N THR A 99 2.44 2.11 2.12
CA THR A 99 3.50 2.95 1.53
C THR A 99 4.54 3.38 2.57
N TYR A 100 4.11 3.71 3.78
CA TYR A 100 4.99 4.17 4.85
C TYR A 100 5.78 3.01 5.48
N LYS A 101 5.09 1.89 5.74
CA LYS A 101 5.68 0.75 6.47
C LYS A 101 6.54 -0.15 5.58
N PHE A 102 6.00 -0.57 4.44
CA PHE A 102 6.64 -1.60 3.60
C PHE A 102 7.42 -1.00 2.44
N LEU A 103 6.81 -0.06 1.71
CA LEU A 103 7.49 0.63 0.60
C LEU A 103 8.47 1.70 1.12
N GLN A 104 8.35 2.11 2.39
CA GLN A 104 9.18 3.07 3.09
C GLN A 104 9.27 4.45 2.42
N ILE A 105 8.15 4.91 1.87
CA ILE A 105 7.98 6.26 1.34
C ILE A 105 6.86 7.00 2.08
N ASN A 106 7.03 8.30 2.26
CA ASN A 106 6.05 9.19 2.85
C ASN A 106 5.26 9.91 1.76
N ILE A 107 3.96 9.62 1.68
CA ILE A 107 3.01 10.24 0.77
C ILE A 107 2.01 11.17 1.48
N LEU A 108 2.18 11.44 2.78
CA LEU A 108 1.21 12.19 3.58
C LEU A 108 0.95 13.59 3.02
N HIS A 109 2.02 14.27 2.58
CA HIS A 109 1.93 15.55 1.89
C HIS A 109 1.01 15.47 0.65
N LEU A 110 1.16 14.44 -0.19
CA LEU A 110 0.32 14.26 -1.39
C LEU A 110 -1.16 14.19 -1.03
N ILE A 111 -1.49 13.54 0.09
CA ILE A 111 -2.87 13.39 0.57
C ILE A 111 -3.39 14.71 1.18
N LEU A 112 -2.61 15.34 2.04
CA LEU A 112 -3.02 16.52 2.80
C LEU A 112 -3.08 17.79 1.94
N GLU A 113 -2.29 17.86 0.87
CA GLU A 113 -2.29 18.99 -0.06
C GLU A 113 -3.20 18.77 -1.27
N SER A 114 -3.68 17.54 -1.51
CA SER A 114 -4.58 17.29 -2.63
C SER A 114 -5.86 18.13 -2.50
N PRO A 115 -6.24 18.89 -3.55
CA PRO A 115 -7.49 19.67 -3.54
C PRO A 115 -8.73 18.78 -3.63
N ASN A 116 -8.58 17.53 -4.08
CA ASN A 116 -9.67 16.57 -4.25
C ASN A 116 -9.99 15.80 -2.95
N VAL A 117 -9.13 15.90 -1.93
CA VAL A 117 -9.40 15.35 -0.59
C VAL A 117 -10.04 16.44 0.26
N SER A 118 -11.24 16.20 0.78
CA SER A 118 -11.95 17.19 1.59
C SER A 118 -11.26 17.44 2.93
N ASP A 119 -11.40 18.65 3.47
CA ASP A 119 -10.81 19.03 4.76
C ASP A 119 -11.26 18.11 5.91
N LEU A 120 -12.52 17.68 5.89
CA LEU A 120 -13.03 16.72 6.87
C LEU A 120 -12.27 15.39 6.82
N LYS A 121 -12.02 14.85 5.61
CA LYS A 121 -11.23 13.63 5.43
C LYS A 121 -9.79 13.85 5.91
N LYS A 122 -9.16 14.98 5.57
CA LYS A 122 -7.80 15.34 6.03
C LYS A 122 -7.71 15.38 7.55
N GLN A 123 -8.69 15.99 8.23
CA GLN A 123 -8.71 16.04 9.70
C GLN A 123 -8.84 14.67 10.34
N LYS A 124 -9.69 13.81 9.80
CA LYS A 124 -9.82 12.42 10.28
C LYS A 124 -8.53 11.64 10.06
N ILE A 125 -7.88 11.84 8.91
CA ILE A 125 -6.59 11.20 8.63
C ILE A 125 -5.53 11.63 9.66
N LYS A 126 -5.41 12.93 9.93
CA LYS A 126 -4.51 13.43 10.98
C LYS A 126 -4.84 12.85 12.35
N GLY A 127 -6.12 12.79 12.71
CA GLY A 127 -6.58 12.22 13.98
C GLY A 127 -6.21 10.74 14.13
N PHE A 128 -6.42 9.95 13.08
CA PHE A 128 -6.02 8.55 13.05
C PHE A 128 -4.51 8.40 13.21
N LEU A 129 -3.71 9.15 12.43
CA LEU A 129 -2.25 9.08 12.49
C LEU A 129 -1.73 9.41 13.88
N LYS A 130 -2.26 10.42 14.57
CA LYS A 130 -1.88 10.75 15.95
C LYS A 130 -2.07 9.58 16.93
N SER A 131 -3.04 8.70 16.67
CA SER A 131 -3.30 7.53 17.51
C SER A 131 -2.61 6.24 17.05
N GLN A 132 -2.23 6.14 15.77
CA GLN A 132 -1.77 4.89 15.15
C GLN A 132 -0.37 4.97 14.52
N TYR A 133 0.33 6.11 14.61
CA TYR A 133 1.66 6.27 14.01
C TYR A 133 2.68 5.18 14.40
N PRO A 134 2.69 4.58 15.62
CA PRO A 134 3.64 3.51 15.91
C PRO A 134 3.50 2.30 14.98
N ASN A 135 2.30 2.06 14.45
CA ASN A 135 2.03 0.95 13.54
C ASN A 135 2.61 1.14 12.13
N LEU A 136 3.11 2.34 11.81
CA LEU A 136 3.75 2.64 10.52
C LEU A 136 5.21 2.19 10.45
N ILE A 137 5.78 1.74 11.57
CA ILE A 137 7.16 1.22 11.65
C ILE A 137 7.09 -0.31 11.68
N LEU A 138 7.93 -0.95 10.86
CA LEU A 138 8.16 -2.39 10.90
C LEU A 138 8.73 -2.80 12.27
N GLN A 139 8.05 -3.71 12.94
CA GLN A 139 8.53 -4.29 14.20
C GLN A 139 9.54 -5.40 13.93
N GLU A 140 10.36 -5.74 14.94
CA GLU A 140 11.39 -6.79 14.82
C GLU A 140 10.80 -8.13 14.39
N GLU A 141 9.67 -8.55 14.99
CA GLU A 141 8.98 -9.79 14.63
C GLU A 141 8.58 -9.83 13.14
N GLU A 142 8.12 -8.70 12.60
CA GLU A 142 7.74 -8.60 11.18
C GLU A 142 8.97 -8.68 10.28
N LEU A 143 10.11 -8.09 10.70
CA LEU A 143 11.37 -8.22 9.97
C LEU A 143 11.85 -9.66 9.94
N GLU A 144 11.80 -10.37 11.07
CA GLU A 144 12.14 -11.79 11.16
C GLU A 144 11.26 -12.63 10.23
N ASP A 145 9.95 -12.36 10.17
CA ASP A 145 9.02 -13.03 9.24
C ASP A 145 9.44 -12.83 7.77
N PHE A 146 9.90 -11.64 7.39
CA PHE A 146 10.41 -11.37 6.04
C PHE A 146 11.74 -12.08 5.76
N GLU A 147 12.64 -12.12 6.73
CA GLU A 147 13.94 -12.79 6.61
C GLU A 147 13.79 -14.31 6.47
N GLN A 148 12.84 -14.89 7.19
CA GLN A 148 12.51 -16.32 7.13
C GLN A 148 11.63 -16.67 5.91
N GLY A 149 11.22 -15.68 5.12
CA GLY A 149 10.40 -15.89 3.93
C GLY A 149 8.97 -16.32 4.25
N GLY A 150 8.41 -15.90 5.39
CA GLY A 150 7.08 -16.27 5.86
C GLY A 150 5.99 -16.05 4.81
N LEU A 151 5.95 -14.88 4.17
CA LEU A 151 4.98 -14.58 3.10
C LEU A 151 5.42 -15.03 1.70
N GLY A 152 6.60 -15.65 1.57
CA GLY A 152 7.30 -15.83 0.29
C GLY A 152 7.65 -14.50 -0.40
N ALA A 153 7.59 -13.38 0.33
CA ALA A 153 7.96 -12.05 -0.12
C ALA A 153 9.20 -11.59 0.65
N HIS A 154 10.10 -10.85 0.00
CA HIS A 154 11.32 -10.33 0.61
C HIS A 154 11.37 -8.81 0.51
N LEU A 155 11.81 -8.15 1.58
CA LEU A 155 11.95 -6.68 1.61
C LEU A 155 12.89 -6.15 0.52
N ASN A 156 13.89 -6.94 0.11
CA ASN A 156 14.80 -6.56 -0.98
C ASN A 156 14.10 -6.33 -2.32
N ASN A 157 12.94 -6.97 -2.54
CA ASN A 157 12.17 -6.76 -3.77
C ASN A 157 11.55 -5.36 -3.84
N TRP A 158 11.48 -4.64 -2.71
CA TRP A 158 10.94 -3.29 -2.62
C TRP A 158 11.98 -2.19 -2.85
N VAL A 159 13.28 -2.55 -2.94
CA VAL A 159 14.36 -1.59 -3.13
C VAL A 159 14.16 -0.78 -4.41
N TYR A 160 13.89 -1.45 -5.53
CA TYR A 160 13.72 -0.77 -6.83
C TYR A 160 12.45 0.09 -6.89
N PRO A 161 11.24 -0.42 -6.57
CA PRO A 161 10.03 0.42 -6.51
C PRO A 161 10.20 1.66 -5.63
N ARG A 162 10.79 1.49 -4.44
CA ARG A 162 11.07 2.58 -3.51
C ARG A 162 12.00 3.64 -4.12
N GLN A 163 13.14 3.21 -4.66
CA GLN A 163 14.12 4.13 -5.26
C GLN A 163 13.54 4.89 -6.45
N LYS A 164 12.76 4.20 -7.29
CA LYS A 164 12.06 4.83 -8.42
C LYS A 164 11.16 5.97 -7.93
N LEU A 165 10.29 5.71 -6.95
CA LEU A 165 9.36 6.73 -6.45
C LEU A 165 10.05 7.87 -5.72
N LEU A 166 11.17 7.61 -5.04
CA LEU A 166 11.99 8.63 -4.36
C LEU A 166 12.78 9.52 -5.31
N THR A 167 12.80 9.24 -6.62
CA THR A 167 13.39 10.15 -7.61
C THR A 167 12.52 11.39 -7.85
N ASP A 168 11.25 11.34 -7.46
CA ASP A 168 10.32 12.46 -7.54
C ASP A 168 10.32 13.25 -6.22
N GLU A 169 10.61 14.55 -6.29
CA GLU A 169 10.80 15.43 -5.13
C GLU A 169 9.56 15.58 -4.23
N ARG A 170 8.37 15.25 -4.76
CA ARG A 170 7.11 15.32 -4.02
C ARG A 170 6.96 14.18 -3.01
N VAL A 171 7.76 13.11 -3.16
CA VAL A 171 7.77 11.96 -2.27
C VAL A 171 9.04 12.00 -1.42
N LYS A 172 8.88 11.76 -0.11
CA LYS A 172 10.00 11.75 0.84
C LYS A 172 10.24 10.35 1.39
N PRO A 173 11.44 10.03 1.88
CA PRO A 173 11.63 8.79 2.63
C PRO A 173 10.78 8.78 3.90
N ALA A 174 10.21 7.62 4.23
CA ALA A 174 9.48 7.42 5.48
C ALA A 174 10.41 7.45 6.71
N LYS A 175 9.94 8.02 7.83
CA LYS A 175 10.66 8.01 9.10
C LYS A 175 10.55 6.65 9.78
N GLN A 176 11.65 5.91 9.83
CA GLN A 176 11.69 4.57 10.44
C GLN A 176 12.05 4.60 11.94
N VAL A 177 12.30 5.79 12.50
CA VAL A 177 12.60 5.99 13.93
C VAL A 177 11.39 6.60 14.62
N LEU A 178 10.91 5.95 15.69
CA LEU A 178 9.66 6.32 16.36
C LEU A 178 9.60 7.78 16.82
N VAL A 179 10.71 8.31 17.35
CA VAL A 179 10.78 9.70 17.82
C VAL A 179 10.66 10.69 16.66
N GLU A 180 11.30 10.40 15.52
CA GLU A 180 11.20 11.25 14.32
C GLU A 180 9.80 11.20 13.71
N LEU A 181 9.22 10.00 13.63
CA LEU A 181 7.85 9.81 13.14
C LEU A 181 6.83 10.52 14.02
N LYS A 182 6.98 10.43 15.34
CA LYS A 182 6.13 11.15 16.29
C LYS A 182 6.16 12.65 16.01
N ALA A 183 7.35 13.22 15.88
CA ALA A 183 7.51 14.64 15.59
C ALA A 183 6.89 15.03 14.24
N GLU A 184 7.03 14.19 13.20
CA GLU A 184 6.38 14.42 11.90
C GLU A 184 4.86 14.46 12.05
N VAL A 185 4.27 13.48 12.73
CA VAL A 185 2.81 13.34 12.90
C VAL A 185 2.23 14.45 13.78
N GLU A 186 2.95 14.92 14.78
CA GLU A 186 2.53 16.05 15.63
C GLU A 186 2.49 17.38 14.85
N ASN A 187 3.29 17.52 13.79
CA ASN A 187 3.37 18.71 12.94
C ASN A 187 2.43 18.68 11.72
N LEU A 188 1.61 17.64 11.56
CA LEU A 188 0.63 17.54 10.45
C LEU A 188 -0.56 18.47 10.60
#